data_AF-A0A178EVQ2-F1
#
_entry.id   AF-A0A178EVQ2-F1
#
_cell.length_a   1.000
_cell.length_b   1.000
_cell.length_c   1.000
_cell.angle_alpha   90.00
_cell.angle_beta   90.00
_cell.angle_gamma   90.00
#
_symmetry.space_group_name_H-M   'P 1'
#
loop_
_entity.id
_entity.type
_entity.pdbx_description
1 polymer ?
#
loop_
_entity_poly.entity_id
_entity_poly.type
_entity_poly.pdbx_seq_one_letter_code
_entity_poly.pdbx_strand_id
1 'polypeptide(L)'
;MAGPQGALATSFKAVRILQAICLISIIGMTANFIAQMVNANATPPDVLIGTLSVTVIAVLYCAITFILFLDGALPYLINLGLDGAHLIAVVVVAVTVGKPLSYLNCNVIGQVSGDHSSVYDFANALGQSLAKDGGKISYTHWIGASKLTCYEMKSIWGLSIALW
;
A
#
# COMPACT_ATOMS: atom_id res chain seq x y z
N MET A 1 -0.44 -31.55 15.24
CA MET A 1 0.98 -31.14 15.25
C MET A 1 1.02 -29.79 15.96
N ALA A 2 1.37 -29.77 17.24
CA ALA A 2 1.40 -28.53 18.03
C ALA A 2 2.68 -27.78 17.69
N GLY A 3 2.58 -26.72 16.87
CA GLY A 3 3.71 -25.84 16.59
C GLY A 3 4.29 -25.23 17.88
N PRO A 4 5.48 -24.59 17.81
CA PRO A 4 6.21 -24.10 18.98
C PRO A 4 5.29 -23.33 19.93
N GLN A 5 5.26 -23.70 21.22
CA GLN A 5 4.42 -23.06 22.24
C GLN A 5 5.31 -22.19 23.14
N GLY A 6 5.07 -20.89 23.10
CA GLY A 6 5.82 -19.89 23.87
C GLY A 6 5.37 -18.48 23.48
N ALA A 7 5.65 -17.48 24.32
CA ALA A 7 5.20 -16.10 24.09
C ALA A 7 5.63 -15.55 22.72
N LEU A 8 6.85 -15.89 22.27
CA LEU A 8 7.39 -15.50 20.96
C LEU A 8 6.69 -16.17 19.78
N ALA A 9 6.28 -17.43 19.95
CA ALA A 9 5.57 -18.16 18.90
C ALA A 9 4.12 -17.67 18.77
N THR A 10 3.48 -17.35 19.90
CA THR A 10 2.12 -16.80 19.93
C THR A 10 2.10 -15.38 19.36
N SER A 11 3.06 -14.52 19.71
CA SER A 11 3.15 -13.17 19.14
C SER A 11 3.42 -13.21 17.64
N PHE A 12 4.30 -14.11 17.16
CA PHE A 12 4.54 -14.29 15.74
C PHE A 12 3.28 -14.70 14.97
N LYS A 13 2.51 -15.67 15.48
CA LYS A 13 1.22 -16.06 14.88
C LYS A 13 0.23 -14.90 14.85
N ALA A 14 0.11 -14.16 15.96
CA ALA A 14 -0.81 -13.04 16.05
C ALA A 14 -0.48 -11.92 15.05
N VAL A 15 0.80 -11.55 14.94
CA VAL A 15 1.27 -10.52 13.98
C VAL A 15 1.02 -10.98 12.54
N ARG A 16 1.28 -12.25 12.20
CA ARG A 16 1.03 -12.77 10.85
C ARG A 16 -0.46 -12.79 10.48
N ILE A 17 -1.34 -13.09 11.44
CA ILE A 17 -2.80 -13.03 11.21
C ILE A 17 -3.25 -11.58 11.00
N LEU A 18 -2.79 -10.65 11.83
CA LEU A 18 -3.09 -9.23 11.67
C LEU A 18 -2.58 -8.70 10.32
N GLN A 19 -1.36 -9.09 9.95
CA GLN A 19 -0.74 -8.76 8.67
C GLN A 19 -1.57 -9.30 7.50
N ALA A 20 -2.06 -10.54 7.57
CA ALA A 20 -2.92 -11.11 6.53
C ALA A 20 -4.24 -10.33 6.36
N ILE A 21 -4.90 -9.95 7.47
CA ILE A 21 -6.15 -9.18 7.44
C ILE A 21 -5.94 -7.83 6.75
N CYS A 22 -4.89 -7.10 7.12
CA CYS A 22 -4.61 -5.80 6.54
C CYS A 22 -4.19 -5.88 5.07
N LEU A 23 -3.41 -6.89 4.67
CA LEU A 23 -3.06 -7.10 3.26
C LEU A 23 -4.31 -7.37 2.40
N ILE A 24 -5.27 -8.16 2.90
CA ILE A 24 -6.55 -8.38 2.21
C ILE A 24 -7.32 -7.07 2.05
N SER A 25 -7.37 -6.22 3.08
CA SER A 25 -8.00 -4.90 2.99
C SER A 25 -7.31 -3.99 1.97
N ILE A 26 -5.97 -3.97 1.95
CA ILE A 26 -5.17 -3.19 0.99
C ILE A 26 -5.45 -3.65 -0.45
N ILE A 27 -5.46 -4.96 -0.69
CA ILE A 27 -5.77 -5.52 -2.01
C ILE A 27 -7.20 -5.19 -2.43
N GLY A 28 -8.18 -5.30 -1.52
CA GLY A 28 -9.58 -4.98 -1.81
C GLY A 28 -9.77 -3.52 -2.22
N MET A 29 -9.19 -2.58 -1.47
CA MET A 29 -9.23 -1.16 -1.81
C MET A 29 -8.51 -0.88 -3.14
N THR A 30 -7.33 -1.47 -3.36
CA THR A 30 -6.54 -1.27 -4.59
C THR A 30 -7.21 -1.89 -5.82
N ALA A 31 -7.85 -3.06 -5.68
CA ALA A 31 -8.60 -3.71 -6.75
C ALA A 31 -9.82 -2.88 -7.17
N ASN A 32 -10.52 -2.29 -6.20
CA ASN A 32 -11.63 -1.39 -6.50
C ASN A 32 -11.16 -0.13 -7.25
N PHE A 33 -9.98 0.39 -6.93
CA PHE A 33 -9.37 1.49 -7.69
C PHE A 33 -9.05 1.11 -9.13
N ILE A 34 -8.43 -0.06 -9.35
CA ILE A 34 -8.10 -0.53 -10.69
C ILE A 34 -9.37 -0.80 -11.50
N ALA A 35 -10.39 -1.40 -10.89
CA ALA A 35 -11.67 -1.66 -11.55
C ALA A 35 -12.32 -0.36 -12.05
N GLN A 36 -12.29 0.71 -11.24
CA GLN A 36 -12.78 2.02 -11.63
C GLN A 36 -11.97 2.64 -12.79
N MET A 37 -10.65 2.43 -12.81
CA MET A 37 -9.78 2.92 -13.88
C MET A 37 -9.97 2.18 -15.21
N VAL A 38 -10.10 0.86 -15.16
CA VAL A 38 -10.38 0.02 -16.33
C VAL A 38 -11.77 0.33 -16.90
N ASN A 39 -12.77 0.51 -16.04
CA ASN A 39 -14.12 0.87 -16.49
C ASN A 39 -14.17 2.28 -17.11
N ALA A 40 -13.22 3.15 -16.77
CA ALA A 40 -13.05 4.47 -17.37
C ALA A 40 -12.16 4.47 -18.65
N ASN A 41 -11.74 3.30 -19.17
CA ASN A 41 -10.84 3.16 -20.32
C ASN A 41 -9.49 3.90 -20.15
N ALA A 42 -8.99 3.99 -18.93
CA ALA A 42 -7.76 4.72 -18.62
C ALA A 42 -6.59 3.78 -18.26
N THR A 43 -5.38 4.13 -18.70
CA THR A 43 -4.16 3.38 -18.38
C THR A 43 -3.64 3.74 -16.97
N PRO A 44 -3.46 2.76 -16.07
CA PRO A 44 -2.91 3.01 -14.74
C PRO A 44 -1.44 3.46 -14.79
N PRO A 45 -1.02 4.38 -13.92
CA PRO A 45 0.37 4.81 -13.85
C PRO A 45 1.27 3.69 -13.30
N ASP A 46 2.50 3.60 -13.81
CA ASP A 46 3.47 2.53 -13.50
C ASP A 46 3.75 2.36 -12.00
N VAL A 47 3.66 3.45 -11.23
CA VAL A 47 3.88 3.45 -9.78
C VAL A 47 2.81 2.62 -9.06
N LEU A 48 1.55 2.71 -9.49
CA LEU A 48 0.46 1.96 -8.88
C LEU A 48 0.63 0.46 -9.17
N ILE A 49 1.01 0.14 -10.40
CA ILE A 49 1.32 -1.23 -10.85
C ILE A 49 2.52 -1.78 -10.04
N GLY A 50 3.56 -0.97 -9.84
CA GLY A 50 4.71 -1.29 -9.00
C GLY A 50 4.29 -1.60 -7.56
N THR A 51 3.48 -0.75 -6.94
CA THR A 51 3.01 -0.97 -5.56
C THR A 51 2.14 -2.22 -5.43
N LEU A 52 1.29 -2.51 -6.42
CA LEU A 52 0.48 -3.72 -6.43
C LEU A 52 1.35 -4.98 -6.59
N SER A 53 2.37 -4.93 -7.44
CA SER A 53 3.28 -6.07 -7.64
C SER A 53 4.02 -6.43 -6.34
N VAL A 54 4.52 -5.43 -5.61
CA VAL A 54 5.22 -5.62 -4.33
C VAL A 54 4.26 -6.19 -3.27
N THR A 55 3.03 -5.68 -3.19
CA THR A 55 2.05 -6.17 -2.21
C THR A 55 1.63 -7.62 -2.47
N VAL A 56 1.50 -8.06 -3.73
CA VAL A 56 1.21 -9.46 -4.06
C VAL A 56 2.37 -10.39 -3.68
N ILE A 57 3.62 -9.97 -3.94
CA ILE A 57 4.81 -10.72 -3.50
C ILE A 57 4.84 -10.84 -1.98
N ALA A 58 4.48 -9.75 -1.28
CA ALA A 58 4.41 -9.72 0.18
C ALA A 58 3.41 -10.76 0.75
N VAL A 59 2.25 -10.89 0.12
CA VAL A 59 1.22 -11.87 0.51
C VAL A 59 1.72 -13.30 0.36
N LEU A 60 2.35 -13.62 -0.78
CA LEU A 60 2.94 -14.93 -1.02
C LEU A 60 4.03 -15.24 0.00
N TYR A 61 4.89 -14.27 0.29
CA TYR A 61 5.91 -14.39 1.32
C TYR A 61 5.32 -14.66 2.71
N CYS A 62 4.29 -13.91 3.13
CA CYS A 62 3.61 -14.16 4.41
C CYS A 62 3.00 -15.57 4.47
N ALA A 63 2.36 -16.05 3.39
CA ALA A 63 1.76 -17.38 3.33
C ALA A 63 2.81 -18.50 3.45
N ILE A 64 3.89 -18.42 2.68
CA ILE A 64 4.98 -19.40 2.71
C ILE A 64 5.61 -19.44 4.11
N THR A 65 5.92 -18.28 4.66
CA THR A 65 6.55 -18.15 5.98
C THR A 65 5.65 -18.65 7.12
N PHE A 66 4.34 -18.45 7.00
CA PHE A 66 3.36 -18.97 7.95
C PHE A 66 3.31 -20.51 7.94
N ILE A 67 3.31 -21.12 6.75
CA ILE A 67 3.33 -22.59 6.61
C ILE A 67 4.64 -23.16 7.17
N LEU A 68 5.78 -22.56 6.81
CA LEU A 68 7.10 -23.01 7.25
C LEU A 68 7.31 -22.87 8.77
N PHE A 69 6.62 -21.91 9.39
CA PHE A 69 6.55 -21.76 10.84
C PHE A 69 5.74 -22.86 11.53
N LEU A 70 4.65 -23.32 10.91
CA LEU A 70 3.86 -24.45 11.43
C LEU A 70 4.65 -25.77 11.39
N ASP A 71 5.51 -25.93 10.38
CA ASP A 71 6.41 -27.08 10.24
C ASP A 71 7.62 -27.04 11.19
N GLY A 72 7.83 -25.94 11.93
CA GLY A 72 8.92 -25.82 12.91
C GLY A 72 10.33 -25.80 12.30
N ALA A 73 10.44 -25.67 10.97
CA ALA A 73 11.69 -25.75 10.23
C ALA A 73 12.45 -24.41 10.14
N LEU A 74 11.85 -23.30 10.62
CA LEU A 74 12.41 -21.96 10.42
C LEU A 74 13.13 -21.39 11.66
N PRO A 75 14.44 -21.10 11.57
CA PRO A 75 15.12 -20.29 12.57
C PRO A 75 14.62 -18.84 12.48
N TYR A 76 14.13 -18.30 13.61
CA TYR A 76 13.56 -16.95 13.71
C TYR A 76 14.46 -15.83 13.14
N LEU A 77 15.78 -16.02 13.17
CA LEU A 77 16.77 -15.05 12.66
C LEU A 77 16.71 -14.85 11.14
N ILE A 78 16.54 -15.92 10.36
CA ILE A 78 16.47 -15.82 8.89
C ILE A 78 15.17 -15.12 8.50
N ASN A 79 14.09 -15.42 9.22
CA ASN A 79 12.81 -14.80 8.99
C ASN A 79 12.83 -13.29 9.29
N LEU A 80 13.45 -12.90 10.41
CA LEU A 80 13.67 -11.48 10.74
C LEU A 80 14.46 -10.75 9.65
N GLY A 81 15.50 -11.39 9.10
CA GLY A 81 16.28 -10.82 8.00
C GLY A 81 15.45 -10.61 6.73
N LEU A 82 14.60 -11.58 6.38
CA LEU A 82 13.75 -11.47 5.20
C LEU A 82 12.61 -10.46 5.38
N ASP A 83 11.97 -10.43 6.57
CA ASP A 83 11.00 -9.41 6.96
C ASP A 83 11.62 -8.00 6.92
N GLY A 84 12.85 -7.84 7.42
CA GLY A 84 13.59 -6.57 7.37
C GLY A 84 13.94 -6.12 5.95
N ALA A 85 14.35 -7.04 5.07
CA ALA A 85 14.59 -6.74 3.66
C ALA A 85 13.29 -6.29 2.96
N HIS A 86 12.16 -6.92 3.30
CA HIS A 86 10.85 -6.54 2.78
C HIS A 86 10.39 -5.18 3.30
N LEU A 87 10.62 -4.89 4.58
CA LEU A 87 10.35 -3.59 5.20
C LEU A 87 11.12 -2.49 4.46
N ILE A 88 12.40 -2.68 4.16
CA ILE A 88 13.20 -1.71 3.40
C ILE A 88 12.59 -1.44 2.02
N ALA A 89 12.17 -2.50 1.30
CA ALA A 89 11.53 -2.35 -0.01
C ALA A 89 10.22 -1.55 0.11
N VAL A 90 9.37 -1.88 1.09
CA VAL A 90 8.11 -1.17 1.34
C VAL A 90 8.37 0.27 1.75
N VAL A 91 9.42 0.57 2.54
CA VAL A 91 9.77 1.93 2.96
C VAL A 91 10.26 2.79 1.79
N VAL A 92 11.05 2.24 0.87
CA VAL A 92 11.47 3.01 -0.33
C VAL A 92 10.25 3.40 -1.16
N VAL A 93 9.35 2.45 -1.38
CA VAL A 93 8.07 2.72 -2.03
C VAL A 93 7.28 3.74 -1.19
N ALA A 94 7.19 3.56 0.14
CA ALA A 94 6.55 4.43 1.13
C ALA A 94 6.99 5.90 1.01
N VAL A 95 8.29 6.14 0.84
CA VAL A 95 8.85 7.49 0.77
C VAL A 95 8.64 8.12 -0.61
N THR A 96 8.69 7.34 -1.69
CA THR A 96 8.50 7.87 -3.05
C THR A 96 7.09 8.38 -3.28
N VAL A 97 6.05 7.64 -2.88
CA VAL A 97 4.65 8.09 -3.04
C VAL A 97 4.13 8.86 -1.82
N GLY A 98 4.69 8.60 -0.63
CA GLY A 98 4.31 9.30 0.60
C GLY A 98 4.66 10.79 0.60
N LYS A 99 5.71 11.21 -0.12
CA LYS A 99 6.07 12.63 -0.25
C LYS A 99 4.90 13.48 -0.80
N PRO A 100 4.39 13.27 -2.02
CA PRO A 100 3.27 14.06 -2.53
C PRO A 100 1.98 13.87 -1.72
N LEU A 101 1.72 12.67 -1.20
CA LEU A 101 0.54 12.38 -0.37
C LEU A 101 0.54 13.11 0.98
N SER A 102 1.72 13.28 1.59
CA SER A 102 1.84 13.91 2.92
C SER A 102 1.58 15.41 2.87
N TYR A 103 2.00 16.07 1.77
CA TYR A 103 1.75 17.50 1.55
C TYR A 103 0.34 17.80 0.99
N LEU A 104 -0.41 16.78 0.57
CA LEU A 104 -1.75 16.92 0.02
C LEU A 104 -2.81 17.13 1.11
N ASN A 105 -3.59 18.20 1.01
CA ASN A 105 -4.78 18.40 1.85
C ASN A 105 -6.03 17.86 1.14
N CYS A 106 -6.53 16.69 1.56
CA CYS A 106 -7.71 16.05 0.96
C CYS A 106 -8.98 16.92 1.05
N ASN A 107 -9.05 17.86 2.01
CA ASN A 107 -10.19 18.78 2.10
C ASN A 107 -10.20 19.82 0.98
N VAL A 108 -9.03 20.31 0.55
CA VAL A 108 -8.90 21.28 -0.53
C VAL A 108 -9.18 20.61 -1.87
N ILE A 109 -8.76 19.35 -2.06
CA ILE A 109 -9.07 18.55 -3.27
C ILE A 109 -10.56 18.38 -3.48
N GLY A 110 -11.32 18.12 -2.40
CA GLY A 110 -12.78 18.04 -2.48
C GLY A 110 -13.45 19.36 -2.87
N GLN A 111 -12.78 20.50 -2.66
CA GLN A 111 -13.28 21.82 -3.05
C GLN A 111 -12.90 22.17 -4.50
N VAL A 112 -11.74 21.74 -5.00
CA VAL A 112 -11.30 22.01 -6.39
C VAL A 112 -11.80 21.00 -7.42
N SER A 113 -12.30 19.84 -7.01
CA SER A 113 -12.65 18.77 -7.97
C SER A 113 -14.03 18.93 -8.61
N GLY A 114 -14.94 19.72 -8.02
CA GLY A 114 -16.32 19.83 -8.52
C GLY A 114 -17.03 18.47 -8.60
N ASP A 115 -18.30 18.45 -9.02
CA ASP A 115 -19.14 17.23 -9.06
C ASP A 115 -18.64 16.11 -9.99
N HIS A 116 -17.58 16.33 -10.77
CA HIS A 116 -16.96 15.33 -11.65
C HIS A 116 -15.58 14.93 -11.10
N SER A 117 -15.57 14.00 -10.15
CA SER A 117 -14.33 13.45 -9.58
C SER A 117 -14.07 12.03 -10.07
N SER A 118 -12.88 11.77 -10.60
CA SER A 118 -12.47 10.46 -11.11
C SER A 118 -11.23 9.92 -10.38
N VAL A 119 -11.19 8.60 -10.20
CA VAL A 119 -10.01 7.89 -9.67
C VAL A 119 -8.80 8.04 -10.60
N TYR A 120 -9.06 8.14 -11.91
CA TYR A 120 -8.04 8.32 -12.92
C TYR A 120 -7.29 9.64 -12.80
N ASP A 121 -8.01 10.75 -12.66
CA ASP A 121 -7.38 12.06 -12.55
C ASP A 121 -6.52 12.13 -11.29
N PHE A 122 -6.94 11.46 -10.21
CA PHE A 122 -6.11 11.30 -9.01
C PHE A 122 -4.83 10.50 -9.29
N ALA A 123 -4.94 9.34 -9.94
CA ALA A 123 -3.77 8.49 -10.24
C ALA A 123 -2.79 9.19 -11.20
N ASN A 124 -3.28 9.87 -12.22
CA ASN A 124 -2.48 10.63 -13.17
C ASN A 124 -1.80 11.83 -12.50
N ALA A 125 -2.54 12.60 -11.69
CA ALA A 125 -1.99 13.72 -10.92
C ALA A 125 -0.89 13.27 -9.95
N LEU A 126 -1.07 12.10 -9.34
CA LEU A 126 -0.10 11.48 -8.45
C LEU A 126 1.14 10.99 -9.21
N GLY A 127 0.98 10.38 -10.38
CA GLY A 127 2.09 9.96 -11.25
C GLY A 127 2.94 11.14 -11.73
N GLN A 128 2.30 12.22 -12.20
CA GLN A 128 3.00 13.43 -12.61
C GLN A 128 3.66 14.19 -11.45
N SER A 129 3.06 14.14 -10.25
CA SER A 129 3.66 14.66 -9.03
C SER A 129 4.85 13.83 -8.56
N LEU A 130 4.94 12.55 -8.94
CA LEU A 130 6.13 11.73 -8.71
C LEU A 130 7.26 12.06 -9.68
N ALA A 131 6.92 12.38 -10.93
CA ALA A 131 7.90 12.73 -11.96
C ALA A 131 8.53 14.11 -11.78
N LYS A 132 7.88 15.01 -11.03
CA LYS A 132 8.44 16.32 -10.64
C LYS A 132 8.89 16.24 -9.19
N ASP A 133 10.20 16.29 -8.96
CA ASP A 133 10.83 16.29 -7.64
C ASP A 133 10.19 17.29 -6.67
N GLY A 134 9.20 16.84 -5.89
CA GLY A 134 8.72 17.33 -4.58
C GLY A 134 8.52 18.84 -4.35
N GLY A 135 8.55 19.68 -5.38
CA GLY A 135 8.65 21.13 -5.26
C GLY A 135 7.34 21.82 -5.56
N LYS A 136 6.61 22.21 -4.49
CA LYS A 136 5.33 22.94 -4.48
C LYS A 136 4.17 22.20 -5.17
N ILE A 137 3.17 21.81 -4.38
CA ILE A 137 1.91 21.29 -4.91
C ILE A 137 1.15 22.44 -5.57
N SER A 138 1.02 22.38 -6.90
CA SER A 138 0.03 23.16 -7.61
C SER A 138 -1.28 22.36 -7.64
N TYR A 139 -2.29 22.81 -6.89
CA TYR A 139 -3.62 22.20 -6.87
C TYR A 139 -4.30 22.19 -8.25
N THR A 140 -3.79 22.97 -9.20
CA THR A 140 -4.21 22.93 -10.62
C THR A 140 -3.98 21.58 -11.28
N HIS A 141 -3.06 20.77 -10.75
CA HIS A 141 -2.78 19.44 -11.27
C HIS A 141 -3.69 18.35 -10.69
N TRP A 142 -4.44 18.69 -9.64
CA TRP A 142 -5.35 17.78 -8.93
C TRP A 142 -6.83 18.10 -9.22
N ILE A 143 -7.08 18.91 -10.25
CA ILE A 143 -8.44 19.21 -10.72
C ILE A 143 -9.04 17.91 -11.27
N GLY A 144 -10.14 17.45 -10.67
CA GLY A 144 -10.81 16.17 -11.00
C GLY A 144 -10.47 15.02 -10.05
N ALA A 145 -9.58 15.20 -9.09
CA ALA A 145 -9.13 14.14 -8.19
C ALA A 145 -10.11 13.89 -7.02
N SER A 146 -10.47 12.63 -6.73
CA SER A 146 -11.47 12.37 -5.67
C SER A 146 -10.92 12.56 -4.24
N LYS A 147 -11.68 13.28 -3.40
CA LYS A 147 -11.42 13.42 -1.95
C LYS A 147 -11.45 12.07 -1.24
N LEU A 148 -12.36 11.18 -1.62
CA LEU A 148 -12.47 9.84 -1.03
C LEU A 148 -11.20 9.05 -1.34
N THR A 149 -10.77 9.06 -2.60
CA THR A 149 -9.54 8.40 -3.06
C THR A 149 -8.28 8.93 -2.36
N CYS A 150 -8.22 10.22 -2.04
CA CYS A 150 -7.14 10.80 -1.26
C CYS A 150 -7.04 10.18 0.15
N TYR A 151 -8.16 10.02 0.85
CA TYR A 151 -8.18 9.41 2.18
C TYR A 151 -7.90 7.91 2.14
N GLU A 152 -8.45 7.20 1.17
CA GLU A 152 -8.21 5.77 0.96
C GLU A 152 -6.74 5.49 0.62
N MET A 153 -6.12 6.29 -0.24
CA MET A 153 -4.69 6.14 -0.52
C MET A 153 -3.86 6.46 0.72
N LYS A 154 -4.20 7.52 1.47
CA LYS A 154 -3.49 7.84 2.73
C LYS A 154 -3.61 6.72 3.77
N SER A 155 -4.77 6.06 3.86
CA SER A 155 -4.98 4.95 4.79
C SER A 155 -4.25 3.68 4.34
N ILE A 156 -4.28 3.32 3.05
CA ILE A 156 -3.50 2.20 2.50
C ILE A 156 -2.02 2.36 2.81
N TRP A 157 -1.48 3.56 2.62
CA TRP A 157 -0.07 3.86 2.88
C TRP A 157 0.28 3.84 4.36
N GLY A 158 -0.56 4.43 5.21
CA GLY A 158 -0.39 4.39 6.66
C GLY A 158 -0.46 2.96 7.22
N LEU A 159 -1.42 2.17 6.74
CA LEU A 159 -1.56 0.75 7.11
C LEU A 159 -0.38 -0.08 6.60
N SER A 160 0.12 0.20 5.40
CA SER A 160 1.30 -0.48 4.87
C SER A 160 2.54 -0.20 5.71
N ILE A 161 2.76 1.02 6.20
CA ILE A 161 3.92 1.33 7.06
C ILE A 161 3.76 0.71 8.46
N ALA A 162 2.54 0.69 9.01
CA ALA A 162 2.27 0.14 10.33
C ALA A 162 2.37 -1.40 10.39
N LEU A 163 2.33 -2.08 9.24
CA LEU A 163 2.30 -3.54 9.16
C LEU A 163 3.65 -4.22 9.28
N TRP A 164 4.73 -3.53 8.93
CA TRP A 164 6.08 -4.07 8.80
C TRP A 164 6.99 -3.52 9.89
#